data_AF-A0A3D9BZE3-F1
#
_entry.id   AF-A0A3D9BZE3-F1
#
_cell.length_a   1.000
_cell.length_b   1.000
_cell.length_c   1.000
_cell.angle_alpha   90.00
_cell.angle_beta   90.00
_cell.angle_gamma   90.00
#
_symmetry.space_group_name_H-M   'P 1'
#
loop_
_entity.id
_entity.type
_entity.pdbx_description
1 polymer ?
#
loop_
_entity_poly.entity_id
_entity_poly.type
_entity_poly.pdbx_seq_one_letter_code
_entity_poly.pdbx_strand_id
1 'polypeptide(L)'
;MLTLAACGAGRLQNACIDSGRAGANPALCGCVQAVADRELDRGDRRLAASFYDNPQRAQDIRQSDRPADRRFWDRYTAFADEVERSCARLR
;
A
#
# COMPACT_ATOMS: atom_id res chain seq x y z
N MET A 1 -15.46 9.17 -22.58
CA MET A 1 -15.98 7.98 -21.89
C MET A 1 -15.47 8.03 -20.45
N LEU A 2 -16.33 8.33 -19.47
CA LEU A 2 -15.98 8.16 -18.07
C LEU A 2 -15.96 6.66 -17.80
N THR A 3 -14.76 6.07 -17.73
CA THR A 3 -14.60 4.81 -17.03
C THR A 3 -14.83 5.10 -15.54
N LEU A 4 -16.04 4.79 -15.04
CA LEU A 4 -16.16 4.47 -13.63
C LEU A 4 -15.24 3.27 -13.42
N ALA A 5 -14.05 3.52 -12.87
CA ALA A 5 -13.29 2.45 -12.25
C ALA A 5 -14.22 1.89 -11.18
N ALA A 6 -14.76 0.69 -11.41
CA ALA A 6 -15.43 -0.05 -10.37
C ALA A 6 -14.44 -0.09 -9.20
N CYS A 7 -14.79 0.59 -8.11
CA CYS A 7 -14.05 0.54 -6.85
C CYS A 7 -14.34 -0.83 -6.20
N GLY A 8 -14.01 -1.91 -6.91
CA GLY A 8 -13.81 -3.20 -6.29
C GLY A 8 -12.61 -3.03 -5.39
N ALA A 9 -12.75 -3.45 -4.13
CA ALA A 9 -11.72 -3.20 -3.15
C ALA A 9 -10.39 -3.80 -3.61
N GLY A 10 -9.41 -2.93 -3.83
CA GLY A 10 -8.11 -3.32 -4.36
C GLY A 10 -7.31 -4.11 -3.33
N ARG A 11 -6.23 -4.75 -3.76
CA ARG A 11 -5.45 -5.67 -2.90
C ARG A 11 -4.97 -5.00 -1.61
N LEU A 12 -4.48 -3.75 -1.66
CA LEU A 12 -4.05 -3.04 -0.46
C LEU A 12 -5.24 -2.58 0.37
N GLN A 13 -6.37 -2.23 -0.24
CA GLN A 13 -7.57 -1.89 0.51
C GLN A 13 -8.04 -3.08 1.35
N ASN A 14 -8.12 -4.27 0.75
CA ASN A 14 -8.50 -5.49 1.46
C ASN A 14 -7.51 -5.80 2.58
N ALA A 15 -6.20 -5.83 2.27
CA ALA A 15 -5.17 -6.09 3.28
C ALA A 15 -5.18 -5.05 4.42
N CYS A 16 -5.46 -3.78 4.13
CA CYS A 16 -5.59 -2.72 5.12
C CYS A 16 -6.77 -2.96 6.06
N ILE A 17 -7.95 -3.27 5.53
CA ILE A 17 -9.15 -3.59 6.32
C ILE A 17 -8.92 -4.87 7.13
N ASP A 18 -8.43 -5.93 6.49
CA ASP A 18 -8.24 -7.25 7.09
C ASP A 18 -7.17 -7.25 8.19
N SER A 19 -6.22 -6.31 8.13
CA SER A 19 -5.17 -6.17 9.15
C SER A 19 -5.71 -5.84 10.55
N GLY A 20 -6.96 -5.35 10.66
CA GLY A 20 -7.60 -5.02 11.93
C GLY A 20 -6.88 -3.94 12.75
N ARG A 21 -5.97 -3.18 12.13
CA ARG A 21 -5.21 -2.11 12.80
C ARG A 21 -6.15 -1.02 13.30
N ALA A 22 -5.87 -0.48 14.48
CA ALA A 22 -6.60 0.67 15.01
C ALA A 22 -6.54 1.84 14.00
N GLY A 23 -7.70 2.30 13.52
CA GLY A 23 -7.83 3.33 12.49
C GLY A 23 -8.10 2.81 11.07
N ALA A 24 -7.98 1.50 10.81
CA ALA A 24 -8.37 0.90 9.54
C ALA A 24 -9.88 1.08 9.32
N ASN A 25 -10.24 1.82 8.27
CA ASN A 25 -11.63 2.05 7.87
C ASN A 25 -11.74 2.14 6.34
N PRO A 26 -12.94 1.95 5.77
CA PRO A 26 -13.11 1.92 4.31
C PRO A 26 -12.61 3.17 3.57
N ALA A 27 -12.73 4.36 4.18
CA ALA A 27 -12.30 5.61 3.56
C ALA A 27 -10.76 5.71 3.53
N LEU A 28 -10.09 5.42 4.66
CA LEU A 28 -8.63 5.39 4.74
C LEU A 28 -8.05 4.32 3.79
N CYS A 29 -8.52 3.08 3.91
CA CYS A 29 -7.99 1.97 3.12
C CYS A 29 -8.26 2.13 1.61
N GLY A 30 -9.38 2.77 1.24
CA GLY A 30 -9.64 3.17 -0.15
C GLY A 30 -8.67 4.25 -0.65
N CYS A 31 -8.35 5.25 0.17
CA CYS A 31 -7.35 6.26 -0.15
C CYS A 31 -5.96 5.64 -0.34
N VAL A 32 -5.54 4.75 0.57
CA VAL A 32 -4.28 3.99 0.47
C VAL A 32 -4.20 3.23 -0.86
N GLN A 33 -5.28 2.56 -1.25
CA GLN A 33 -5.34 1.84 -2.53
C GLN A 33 -5.25 2.78 -3.74
N ALA A 34 -5.94 3.92 -3.72
CA ALA A 34 -5.88 4.89 -4.81
C ALA A 34 -4.49 5.53 -4.98
N VAL A 35 -3.78 5.78 -3.87
CA VAL A 35 -2.37 6.21 -3.93
C VAL A 35 -1.51 5.08 -4.48
N ALA A 36 -1.68 3.85 -4.00
CA ALA A 36 -0.92 2.71 -4.47
C ALA A 36 -1.10 2.44 -5.97
N ASP A 37 -2.28 2.65 -6.54
CA ASP A 37 -2.52 2.47 -7.98
C ASP A 37 -1.76 3.48 -8.86
N ARG A 38 -1.36 4.63 -8.30
CA ARG A 38 -0.55 5.65 -8.98
C ARG A 38 0.95 5.43 -8.78
N GLU A 39 1.35 5.10 -7.56
CA GLU A 39 2.76 5.06 -7.15
C GLU A 39 3.41 3.68 -7.35
N LEU A 40 2.62 2.60 -7.29
CA LEU A 40 3.12 1.23 -7.24
C LEU A 40 2.64 0.39 -8.43
N ASP A 41 3.57 -0.37 -9.00
CA ASP A 41 3.22 -1.35 -10.03
C ASP A 41 2.44 -2.55 -9.45
N ARG A 42 1.99 -3.47 -10.31
CA ARG A 42 1.22 -4.64 -9.86
C ARG A 42 2.03 -5.57 -8.95
N GLY A 43 3.34 -5.68 -9.15
CA GLY A 43 4.25 -6.49 -8.34
C GLY A 43 4.49 -5.85 -6.98
N ASP A 44 4.75 -4.54 -6.97
CA ASP A 44 4.94 -3.76 -5.75
C ASP A 44 3.70 -3.81 -4.87
N ARG A 45 2.49 -3.63 -5.45
CA ARG A 45 1.24 -3.74 -4.68
C ARG A 45 1.04 -5.12 -4.06
N ARG A 46 1.46 -6.18 -4.75
CA ARG A 46 1.41 -7.54 -4.18
C ARG A 46 2.38 -7.70 -3.01
N LEU A 47 3.60 -7.19 -3.16
CA LEU A 47 4.61 -7.23 -2.10
C LEU A 47 4.21 -6.38 -0.90
N ALA A 48 3.80 -5.13 -1.12
CA ALA A 48 3.31 -4.21 -0.10
C ALA A 48 2.09 -4.78 0.66
N ALA A 49 1.13 -5.39 -0.04
CA ALA A 49 -0.02 -6.02 0.60
C ALA A 49 0.41 -7.15 1.56
N SER A 50 1.45 -7.92 1.22
CA SER A 50 1.93 -8.99 2.09
C SER A 50 2.58 -8.51 3.40
N PHE A 51 2.90 -7.21 3.51
CA PHE A 51 3.42 -6.64 4.76
C PHE A 51 2.33 -6.47 5.83
N TYR A 52 1.06 -6.40 5.43
CA TYR A 52 -0.05 -6.34 6.39
C TYR A 52 -0.16 -7.65 7.17
N ASP A 53 -0.06 -8.80 6.47
CA ASP A 53 -0.12 -10.14 7.06
C ASP A 53 1.19 -10.54 7.76
N ASN A 54 2.33 -10.15 7.17
CA ASN A 54 3.65 -10.45 7.71
C ASN A 54 4.52 -9.18 7.80
N PRO A 55 4.47 -8.45 8.93
CA PRO A 55 5.29 -7.26 9.15
C PRO A 55 6.80 -7.52 9.07
N GLN A 56 7.26 -8.74 9.42
CA GLN A 56 8.69 -9.09 9.32
C GLN A 56 9.19 -9.03 7.88
N ARG A 57 8.34 -9.34 6.89
CA ARG A 57 8.72 -9.26 5.48
C ARG A 57 9.11 -7.85 5.05
N ALA A 58 8.50 -6.82 5.63
CA ALA A 58 8.92 -5.44 5.38
C ALA A 58 10.34 -5.18 5.91
N GLN A 59 10.67 -5.73 7.06
CA GLN A 59 12.02 -5.63 7.64
C GLN A 59 13.06 -6.40 6.84
N ASP A 60 12.71 -7.58 6.33
CA ASP A 60 13.59 -8.39 5.48
C ASP A 60 13.91 -7.66 4.17
N ILE A 61 12.89 -7.09 3.52
CA ILE A 61 13.05 -6.31 2.29
C ILE A 61 13.86 -5.03 2.52
N ARG A 62 13.59 -4.31 3.61
CA ARG A 62 14.32 -3.09 3.98
C ARG A 62 15.82 -3.34 4.20
N GLN A 63 16.17 -4.50 4.74
CA GLN A 63 17.56 -4.87 5.07
C GLN A 63 18.25 -5.66 3.94
N SER A 64 17.54 -5.98 2.85
CA SER A 64 18.06 -6.79 1.77
C SER A 64 19.08 -6.05 0.92
N ASP A 65 20.19 -6.74 0.61
CA ASP A 65 21.21 -6.27 -0.33
C ASP A 65 20.85 -6.52 -1.81
N ARG A 66 19.65 -7.06 -2.09
CA ARG A 66 19.22 -7.30 -3.48
C ARG A 66 18.84 -5.97 -4.15
N PRO A 67 19.35 -5.67 -5.37
CA PRO A 67 19.02 -4.42 -6.06
C PRO A 67 17.53 -4.21 -6.31
N ALA A 68 16.78 -5.28 -6.56
CA ALA A 68 15.34 -5.21 -6.76
C ALA A 68 14.59 -4.81 -5.49
N ASP A 69 15.01 -5.34 -4.34
CA ASP A 69 14.39 -5.05 -3.04
C ASP A 69 14.64 -3.59 -2.64
N ARG A 70 15.87 -3.08 -2.87
CA ARG A 70 16.17 -1.65 -2.68
C ARG A 70 15.29 -0.74 -3.55
N ARG A 71 15.16 -1.04 -4.85
CA ARG A 71 14.30 -0.26 -5.77
C ARG A 71 12.82 -0.31 -5.37
N PHE A 72 12.35 -1.47 -4.91
CA PHE A 72 11.01 -1.57 -4.33
C PHE A 72 10.91 -0.70 -3.08
N TRP A 73 11.88 -0.77 -2.18
CA TRP A 73 11.86 -0.04 -0.92
C TRP A 73 11.85 1.47 -1.11
N ASP A 74 12.58 1.99 -2.09
CA ASP A 74 12.55 3.41 -2.47
C ASP A 74 11.13 3.83 -2.90
N ARG A 75 10.50 3.04 -3.80
CA ARG A 75 9.12 3.29 -4.26
C ARG A 75 8.10 3.15 -3.13
N TYR A 76 8.26 2.15 -2.28
CA TYR A 76 7.37 1.89 -1.14
C TYR A 76 7.44 3.02 -0.12
N THR A 77 8.62 3.57 0.14
CA THR A 77 8.78 4.72 1.06
C THR A 77 8.13 5.98 0.49
N ALA A 78 8.35 6.28 -0.80
CA ALA A 78 7.68 7.40 -1.47
C ALA A 78 6.14 7.26 -1.46
N PHE A 79 5.64 6.05 -1.69
CA PHE A 79 4.22 5.70 -1.55
C PHE A 79 3.71 5.97 -0.12
N ALA A 80 4.45 5.56 0.91
CA ALA A 80 4.06 5.76 2.30
C ALA A 80 3.98 7.27 2.65
N ASP A 81 4.96 8.06 2.21
CA ASP A 81 4.96 9.52 2.40
C ASP A 81 3.78 10.19 1.68
N GLU A 82 3.41 9.70 0.50
CA GLU A 82 2.23 10.19 -0.23
C GLU A 82 0.92 9.81 0.48
N VAL A 83 0.80 8.58 1.00
CA VAL A 83 -0.34 8.19 1.84
C VAL A 83 -0.46 9.12 3.05
N GLU A 84 0.65 9.40 3.72
CA GLU A 84 0.66 10.26 4.90
C GLU A 84 0.18 11.69 4.60
N ARG A 85 0.54 12.23 3.43
CA ARG A 85 0.12 13.55 2.97
C ARG A 85 -1.33 13.57 2.46
N SER A 86 -1.72 12.58 1.67
CA SER A 86 -3.02 12.55 0.97
C SER A 86 -4.18 12.03 1.83
N CYS A 87 -3.91 11.09 2.74
CA CYS A 87 -4.94 10.37 3.47
C CYS A 87 -5.09 10.82 4.94
N ALA A 88 -4.36 11.87 5.36
CA ALA A 88 -4.23 12.22 6.78
C ALA A 88 -5.54 12.45 7.54
N ARG A 89 -6.51 13.06 6.86
CA ARG A 89 -7.82 13.41 7.41
C ARG A 89 -8.80 12.24 7.51
N LEU A 90 -8.40 11.04 7.10
CA LEU A 90 -9.26 9.84 7.01
C LEU A 90 -8.97 8.83 8.12
N ARG A 91 -8.03 9.14 9.01
CA ARG A 91 -7.59 8.28 10.12
C ARG A 91 -8.57 8.33 11.29
#